data_AF-N2BLN1-F1
#
_entry.id   AF-N2BLN1-F1
#
_cell.length_a   1.000
_cell.length_b   1.000
_cell.length_c   1.000
_cell.angle_alpha   90.00
_cell.angle_beta   90.00
_cell.angle_gamma   90.00
#
_symmetry.space_group_name_H-M   'P 1'
#
loop_
_entity.id
_entity.type
_entity.pdbx_description
1 polymer ?
#
loop_
_entity_poly.entity_id
_entity_poly.type
_entity_poly.pdbx_seq_one_letter_code
_entity_poly.pdbx_strand_id
1 'polypeptide(L)'
;MRFNTIVYSYLFFALFVFNALALLSAEFMPIFSQLFTLLAEDGRIYDIFSCILLFVVLLTLLSMPIRMYKQRQTLGKTAPFIVSITAFILLCIVCVLLYWLSGKIFEKDSMDLLLSEENIMQTWQSYYTSFEFFISFACWILFIILPLAYKALSLKINIEHRIGKSMLILEPSITTIIIFMSANAYHPYFSPLVSKYIHFTCFVIANILLLYVLFRNKKLFGFYEYANIILLSLSILYFVLCSSSMLRGEFFNAQLTLYALGIASWCSEWLYNQEIVSEQIAS
;
A
#
# COMPACT_ATOMS: atom_id res chain seq x y z
N MET A 1 -17.94 14.14 1.85
CA MET A 1 -17.45 12.74 1.90
C MET A 1 -16.63 12.50 0.65
N ARG A 2 -15.42 11.96 0.74
CA ARG A 2 -14.49 11.87 -0.40
C ARG A 2 -14.89 10.69 -1.31
N PHE A 3 -15.26 10.95 -2.56
CA PHE A 3 -15.60 9.90 -3.54
C PHE A 3 -14.47 8.85 -3.68
N ASN A 4 -13.22 9.30 -3.69
CA ASN A 4 -12.05 8.42 -3.78
C ASN A 4 -12.01 7.41 -2.61
N THR A 5 -12.27 7.86 -1.38
CA THR A 5 -12.31 6.96 -0.21
C THR A 5 -13.33 5.85 -0.39
N ILE A 6 -14.47 6.12 -1.02
CA ILE A 6 -15.50 5.13 -1.30
C ILE A 6 -14.96 4.07 -2.28
N VAL A 7 -14.42 4.52 -3.42
CA VAL A 7 -13.87 3.63 -4.46
C VAL A 7 -12.77 2.72 -3.90
N TYR A 8 -11.79 3.30 -3.19
CA TYR A 8 -10.68 2.53 -2.64
C TYR A 8 -11.08 1.61 -1.50
N SER A 9 -12.13 1.95 -0.74
CA SER A 9 -12.67 1.02 0.28
C SER A 9 -13.37 -0.18 -0.36
N TYR A 10 -14.09 0.01 -1.47
CA TYR A 10 -14.68 -1.12 -2.20
C TYR A 10 -13.62 -2.00 -2.88
N LEU A 11 -12.60 -1.38 -3.50
CA LEU A 11 -11.47 -2.13 -4.06
C LEU A 11 -10.70 -2.88 -2.98
N PHE A 12 -10.48 -2.26 -1.82
CA PHE A 12 -9.87 -2.91 -0.66
C PHE A 12 -10.70 -4.10 -0.18
N PHE A 13 -12.02 -3.93 -0.06
CA PHE A 13 -12.93 -5.02 0.28
C PHE A 13 -12.89 -6.16 -0.75
N ALA A 14 -12.88 -5.85 -2.04
CA ALA A 14 -12.81 -6.86 -3.10
C ALA A 14 -11.50 -7.66 -3.05
N LEU A 15 -10.35 -6.98 -2.89
CA LEU A 15 -9.06 -7.65 -2.72
C LEU A 15 -8.99 -8.43 -1.40
N PHE A 16 -9.58 -7.92 -0.32
CA PHE A 16 -9.69 -8.64 0.93
C PHE A 16 -10.43 -9.96 0.75
N VAL A 17 -11.61 -9.94 0.12
CA VAL A 17 -12.42 -11.15 -0.11
C VAL A 17 -11.68 -12.12 -1.01
N PHE A 18 -11.06 -11.64 -2.09
CA PHE A 18 -10.27 -12.47 -2.99
C PHE A 18 -9.14 -13.19 -2.25
N ASN A 19 -8.36 -12.45 -1.46
CA ASN A 19 -7.27 -13.01 -0.68
C ASN A 19 -7.74 -13.98 0.40
N ALA A 20 -8.80 -13.61 1.14
CA ALA A 20 -9.37 -14.46 2.18
C ALA A 20 -9.85 -15.78 1.59
N LEU A 21 -10.56 -15.75 0.45
CA LEU A 21 -10.99 -16.97 -0.25
C LEU A 21 -9.80 -17.81 -0.72
N ALA A 22 -8.78 -17.20 -1.31
CA ALA A 22 -7.59 -17.90 -1.77
C ALA A 22 -6.86 -18.61 -0.60
N LEU A 23 -6.62 -17.88 0.49
CA LEU A 23 -5.88 -18.38 1.66
C LEU A 23 -6.68 -19.39 2.49
N LEU A 24 -7.97 -19.13 2.75
CA LEU A 24 -8.81 -20.06 3.50
C LEU A 24 -9.03 -21.35 2.72
N SER A 25 -9.22 -21.28 1.40
CA SER A 25 -9.34 -22.48 0.56
C SER A 25 -8.03 -23.26 0.53
N ALA A 26 -6.88 -22.58 0.45
CA ALA A 26 -5.58 -23.23 0.47
C ALA A 26 -5.24 -23.90 1.83
N GLU A 27 -5.70 -23.33 2.94
CA GLU A 27 -5.44 -23.91 4.26
C GLU A 27 -6.39 -25.08 4.58
N PHE A 28 -7.69 -24.91 4.29
CA PHE A 28 -8.72 -25.84 4.77
C PHE A 28 -9.20 -26.86 3.74
N MET A 29 -8.95 -26.66 2.44
CA MET A 29 -9.38 -27.60 1.40
C MET A 29 -8.17 -28.28 0.77
N PRO A 30 -7.96 -29.59 0.99
CA PRO A 30 -6.81 -30.33 0.44
C PRO A 30 -6.71 -30.25 -1.08
N ILE A 31 -7.85 -30.19 -1.78
CA ILE A 31 -7.92 -30.09 -3.25
C ILE A 31 -7.37 -28.73 -3.75
N PHE A 32 -7.51 -27.68 -2.94
CA PHE A 32 -7.09 -26.33 -3.29
C PHE A 32 -5.84 -25.89 -2.53
N SER A 33 -5.06 -26.83 -1.95
CA SER A 33 -3.92 -26.49 -1.09
C SER A 33 -2.84 -25.67 -1.79
N GLN A 34 -2.78 -25.74 -3.11
CA GLN A 34 -1.85 -24.99 -3.96
C GLN A 34 -2.48 -23.74 -4.59
N LEU A 35 -3.78 -23.48 -4.38
CA LEU A 35 -4.50 -22.37 -5.02
C LEU A 35 -3.82 -21.03 -4.74
N PHE A 36 -3.52 -20.75 -3.46
CA PHE A 36 -2.85 -19.51 -3.10
C PHE A 36 -1.45 -19.42 -3.73
N THR A 37 -0.67 -20.50 -3.69
CA THR A 37 0.66 -20.56 -4.32
C THR A 37 0.59 -20.30 -5.82
N LEU A 38 -0.37 -20.89 -6.53
CA LEU A 38 -0.56 -20.72 -7.97
C LEU A 38 -1.02 -19.31 -8.34
N LEU A 39 -1.82 -18.66 -7.48
CA LEU A 39 -2.21 -17.28 -7.67
C LEU A 39 -1.05 -16.32 -7.41
N ALA A 40 -0.27 -16.59 -6.36
CA ALA A 40 0.87 -15.83 -5.85
C ALA A 40 2.14 -15.97 -6.69
N GLU A 41 2.24 -17.01 -7.52
CA GLU A 41 3.39 -17.26 -8.37
C GLU A 41 3.69 -16.09 -9.33
N ASP A 42 4.97 -15.84 -9.57
CA ASP A 42 5.44 -14.85 -10.54
C ASP A 42 4.74 -14.97 -11.91
N GLY A 43 4.30 -13.82 -12.43
CA GLY A 43 3.61 -13.67 -13.72
C GLY A 43 2.10 -14.00 -13.69
N ARG A 44 1.51 -14.27 -12.53
CA ARG A 44 0.10 -14.68 -12.39
C ARG A 44 -0.83 -13.54 -11.96
N ILE A 45 -1.95 -13.90 -11.32
CA ILE A 45 -3.10 -13.02 -11.12
C ILE A 45 -2.76 -11.80 -10.27
N TYR A 46 -1.93 -11.94 -9.22
CA TYR A 46 -1.52 -10.78 -8.41
C TYR A 46 -0.64 -9.79 -9.18
N ASP A 47 0.24 -10.27 -10.06
CA ASP A 47 1.06 -9.41 -10.90
C ASP A 47 0.22 -8.67 -11.95
N ILE A 48 -0.80 -9.34 -12.50
CA ILE A 48 -1.78 -8.71 -13.40
C ILE A 48 -2.58 -7.62 -12.64
N PHE A 49 -3.08 -7.91 -11.43
CA PHE A 49 -3.79 -6.92 -10.62
C PHE A 49 -2.89 -5.74 -10.25
N SER A 50 -1.63 -6.01 -9.87
CA SER A 50 -0.61 -4.99 -9.61
C SER A 50 -0.36 -4.12 -10.83
N CYS A 51 -0.21 -4.71 -12.02
CA CYS A 51 -0.05 -3.98 -13.28
C CYS A 51 -1.25 -3.06 -13.58
N ILE A 52 -2.48 -3.56 -13.43
CA ILE A 52 -3.70 -2.76 -13.66
C ILE A 52 -3.75 -1.56 -12.70
N LEU A 53 -3.50 -1.79 -11.41
CA LEU A 53 -3.49 -0.74 -10.39
C LEU A 53 -2.38 0.29 -10.63
N LEU A 54 -1.16 -0.17 -10.95
CA LEU A 54 -0.03 0.71 -11.27
C LEU A 54 -0.25 1.48 -12.57
N PHE A 55 -0.96 0.93 -13.54
CA PHE A 55 -1.37 1.66 -14.75
C PHE A 55 -2.34 2.79 -14.42
N VAL A 56 -3.30 2.56 -13.51
CA VAL A 56 -4.16 3.65 -13.01
C VAL A 56 -3.33 4.72 -12.29
N VAL A 57 -2.36 4.32 -11.46
CA VAL A 57 -1.41 5.25 -10.81
C VAL A 57 -0.66 6.07 -11.87
N LEU A 58 -0.13 5.43 -12.91
CA LEU A 58 0.58 6.08 -14.00
C LEU A 58 -0.27 7.19 -14.65
N LEU A 59 -1.53 6.88 -14.99
CA LEU A 59 -2.45 7.86 -15.56
C LEU A 59 -2.71 9.03 -14.60
N THR A 60 -2.89 8.75 -13.30
CA THR A 60 -3.09 9.83 -12.32
C THR A 60 -1.85 10.72 -12.22
N LEU A 61 -0.65 10.16 -12.17
CA LEU A 61 0.60 10.91 -12.07
C LEU A 61 0.90 11.75 -13.30
N LEU A 62 0.62 11.24 -14.51
CA LEU A 62 0.76 12.01 -15.75
C LEU A 62 -0.19 13.22 -15.79
N SER A 63 -1.37 13.12 -15.16
CA SER A 63 -2.33 14.23 -15.09
C SER A 63 -1.97 15.32 -14.07
N MET A 64 -1.14 15.00 -13.07
CA MET A 64 -0.82 15.89 -11.94
C MET A 64 -0.10 17.19 -12.34
N PRO A 65 0.95 17.17 -13.19
CA PRO A 65 1.64 18.40 -13.61
C PRO A 65 0.71 19.40 -14.29
N ILE A 66 -0.22 18.91 -15.12
CA ILE A 66 -1.20 19.74 -15.85
C ILE A 66 -2.11 20.48 -14.85
N ARG A 67 -2.61 19.76 -13.83
CA ARG A 67 -3.45 20.34 -12.78
C ARG A 67 -2.67 21.32 -11.89
N MET A 68 -1.44 20.98 -11.52
CA MET A 68 -0.56 21.83 -10.73
C MET A 68 -0.18 23.12 -11.45
N TYR A 69 -0.03 23.08 -12.77
CA TYR A 69 0.17 24.28 -13.57
C TYR A 69 -1.04 25.22 -13.50
N LYS A 70 -2.26 24.68 -13.62
CA LYS A 70 -3.50 25.46 -13.54
C LYS A 70 -3.70 26.16 -12.19
N GLN A 71 -3.32 25.51 -11.09
CA GLN A 71 -3.49 26.04 -9.72
C GLN A 71 -2.25 26.74 -9.17
N ARG A 72 -1.23 26.98 -10.00
CA ARG A 72 0.04 27.61 -9.58
C ARG A 72 -0.14 28.99 -8.96
N GLN A 73 -1.13 29.76 -9.42
CA GLN A 73 -1.38 31.12 -8.93
C GLN A 73 -1.90 31.15 -7.50
N THR A 74 -2.70 30.15 -7.07
CA THR A 74 -3.30 30.11 -5.73
C THR A 74 -2.37 29.46 -4.69
N LEU A 75 -1.67 28.38 -5.07
CA LEU A 75 -0.81 27.60 -4.16
C LEU A 75 0.57 28.23 -3.92
N GLY A 76 0.96 29.24 -4.70
CA GLY A 76 2.31 29.79 -4.72
C GLY A 76 3.29 28.90 -5.49
N LYS A 77 4.55 29.34 -5.67
CA LYS A 77 5.52 28.63 -6.53
C LYS A 77 6.14 27.37 -5.92
N THR A 78 6.25 27.30 -4.59
CA THR A 78 7.02 26.24 -3.90
C THR A 78 6.24 24.95 -3.65
N ALA A 79 4.95 25.04 -3.31
CA ALA A 79 4.10 23.89 -3.09
C ALA A 79 3.95 23.00 -4.34
N PRO A 80 3.56 23.54 -5.52
CA PRO A 80 3.46 22.73 -6.74
C PRO A 80 4.81 22.20 -7.20
N PHE A 81 5.93 22.88 -6.89
CA PHE A 81 7.27 22.38 -7.19
C PHE A 81 7.60 21.11 -6.39
N ILE A 82 7.38 21.12 -5.07
CA ILE A 82 7.63 19.94 -4.22
C ILE A 82 6.71 18.79 -4.64
N VAL A 83 5.42 19.05 -4.83
CA VAL A 83 4.45 18.02 -5.24
C VAL A 83 4.77 17.46 -6.63
N SER A 84 5.24 18.29 -7.57
CA SER A 84 5.67 17.82 -8.89
C SER A 84 6.95 17.00 -8.83
N ILE A 85 7.90 17.32 -7.94
CA ILE A 85 9.09 16.50 -7.72
C ILE A 85 8.70 15.15 -7.14
N THR A 86 7.83 15.11 -6.13
CA THR A 86 7.36 13.85 -5.56
C THR A 86 6.58 13.03 -6.59
N ALA A 87 5.77 13.67 -7.44
CA ALA A 87 5.09 13.00 -8.55
C ALA A 87 6.09 12.39 -9.55
N PHE A 88 7.17 13.11 -9.89
CA PHE A 88 8.19 12.63 -10.81
C PHE A 88 8.99 11.45 -10.23
N ILE A 89 9.38 11.52 -8.95
CA ILE A 89 10.06 10.41 -8.27
C ILE A 89 9.15 9.18 -8.26
N LEU A 90 7.87 9.36 -7.89
CA LEU A 90 6.91 8.26 -7.87
C LEU A 90 6.65 7.70 -9.27
N LEU A 91 6.62 8.55 -10.31
CA LEU A 91 6.50 8.14 -11.70
C LEU A 91 7.66 7.23 -12.10
N CYS A 92 8.91 7.59 -11.78
CA CYS A 92 10.07 6.76 -12.04
C CYS A 92 9.95 5.39 -11.33
N ILE A 93 9.55 5.38 -10.06
CA ILE A 93 9.35 4.15 -9.29
C ILE A 93 8.27 3.28 -9.95
N VAL A 94 7.13 3.86 -10.32
CA VAL A 94 6.02 3.15 -10.97
C VAL A 94 6.43 2.58 -12.33
N CYS A 95 7.18 3.33 -13.15
CA CYS A 95 7.69 2.84 -14.42
C CYS A 95 8.66 1.65 -14.23
N VAL A 96 9.56 1.73 -13.25
CA VAL A 96 10.48 0.62 -12.93
C VAL A 96 9.70 -0.61 -12.46
N LEU A 97 8.70 -0.44 -11.58
CA LEU A 97 7.86 -1.54 -11.11
C LEU A 97 7.02 -2.16 -12.24
N LEU A 98 6.44 -1.35 -13.13
CA LEU A 98 5.70 -1.83 -14.30
C LEU A 98 6.61 -2.59 -15.27
N TYR A 99 7.84 -2.12 -15.49
CA TYR A 99 8.81 -2.83 -16.31
C TYR A 99 9.18 -4.17 -15.68
N TRP A 100 9.48 -4.19 -14.38
CA TRP A 100 9.82 -5.42 -13.65
C TRP A 100 8.67 -6.44 -13.64
N LEU A 101 7.44 -6.01 -13.35
CA LEU A 101 6.25 -6.86 -13.38
C LEU A 101 5.91 -7.36 -14.78
N SER A 102 6.04 -6.50 -15.80
CA SER A 102 5.80 -6.94 -17.18
C SER A 102 6.85 -7.97 -17.62
N GLY A 103 8.12 -7.82 -17.22
CA GLY A 103 9.14 -8.86 -17.38
C GLY A 103 8.68 -10.22 -16.84
N LYS A 104 8.21 -10.28 -15.58
CA LYS A 104 7.69 -11.53 -14.99
C LYS A 104 6.54 -12.16 -15.78
N ILE A 105 5.63 -11.34 -16.31
CA ILE A 105 4.47 -11.80 -17.09
C ILE A 105 4.89 -12.32 -18.47
N PHE A 106 5.84 -11.65 -19.14
CA PHE A 106 6.24 -11.97 -20.52
C PHE A 106 7.36 -13.01 -20.63
N GLU A 107 8.27 -13.12 -19.66
CA GLU A 107 9.44 -14.01 -19.72
C GLU A 107 9.07 -15.48 -19.47
N LYS A 108 8.00 -15.73 -18.70
CA LYS A 108 7.54 -17.06 -18.31
C LYS A 108 6.97 -17.91 -19.47
N ASP A 109 6.62 -17.29 -20.60
CA ASP A 109 6.23 -18.03 -21.82
C ASP A 109 7.43 -18.69 -22.55
N SER A 110 8.67 -18.36 -22.19
CA SER A 110 9.86 -18.78 -22.95
C SER A 110 10.82 -19.74 -22.23
N MET A 111 10.85 -19.75 -20.89
CA MET A 111 11.94 -20.38 -20.13
C MET A 111 11.51 -21.34 -19.01
N ASP A 112 10.22 -21.64 -18.87
CA ASP A 112 9.71 -22.47 -17.74
C ASP A 112 9.56 -23.96 -18.06
N LEU A 113 9.90 -24.39 -19.29
CA LEU A 113 9.88 -25.83 -19.64
C LEU A 113 11.19 -26.56 -19.26
N LEU A 114 12.23 -25.87 -18.77
CA LEU A 114 13.55 -26.50 -18.61
C LEU A 114 14.20 -26.44 -17.23
N LEU A 115 13.92 -25.48 -16.35
CA LEU A 115 14.75 -25.33 -15.14
C LEU A 115 14.05 -24.63 -13.96
N SER A 116 13.14 -25.29 -13.24
CA SER A 116 12.72 -24.77 -11.92
C SER A 116 12.30 -25.87 -10.94
N GLU A 117 13.29 -26.68 -10.54
CA GLU A 117 13.31 -27.28 -9.20
C GLU A 117 14.55 -26.74 -8.48
N GLU A 118 14.53 -25.46 -8.08
CA GLU A 118 15.41 -24.99 -7.01
C GLU A 118 14.57 -24.29 -5.94
N ASN A 119 14.14 -25.09 -4.96
CA ASN A 119 13.64 -24.61 -3.68
C ASN A 119 14.78 -23.90 -2.92
N ILE A 120 15.06 -22.63 -3.28
CA ILE A 120 15.98 -21.80 -2.50
C ILE A 120 15.25 -21.38 -1.23
N MET A 121 15.49 -22.12 -0.15
CA MET A 121 15.08 -21.71 1.19
C MET A 121 15.73 -20.35 1.51
N GLN A 122 14.95 -19.27 1.41
CA GLN A 122 15.41 -17.90 1.65
C GLN A 122 16.08 -17.80 3.03
N THR A 123 17.40 -17.60 3.02
CA THR A 123 18.19 -17.40 4.25
C THR A 123 18.06 -15.94 4.70
N TRP A 124 18.15 -15.71 6.00
CA TRP A 124 18.05 -14.35 6.60
C TRP A 124 18.92 -13.29 5.88
N GLN A 125 20.12 -13.70 5.47
CA GLN A 125 21.11 -12.82 4.86
C GLN A 125 20.75 -12.40 3.42
N SER A 126 19.96 -13.19 2.68
CA SER A 126 19.46 -12.81 1.36
C SER A 126 18.20 -11.95 1.43
N TYR A 127 17.40 -12.08 2.50
CA TYR A 127 16.17 -11.29 2.64
C TYR A 127 16.42 -9.85 3.10
N TYR A 128 17.36 -9.57 4.01
CA TYR A 128 17.58 -8.18 4.47
C TYR A 128 18.19 -7.29 3.39
N THR A 129 18.90 -7.87 2.42
CA THR A 129 19.43 -7.19 1.23
C THR A 129 18.43 -7.16 0.07
N SER A 130 17.28 -7.84 0.21
CA SER A 130 16.25 -7.87 -0.82
C SER A 130 15.56 -6.52 -0.97
N PHE A 131 15.21 -6.21 -2.21
CA PHE A 131 14.42 -5.03 -2.57
C PHE A 131 13.06 -5.00 -1.84
N GLU A 132 12.47 -6.17 -1.61
CA GLU A 132 11.17 -6.37 -0.94
C GLU A 132 11.16 -5.87 0.50
N PHE A 133 12.24 -6.15 1.25
CA PHE A 133 12.42 -5.67 2.61
C PHE A 133 12.45 -4.14 2.66
N PHE A 134 13.24 -3.51 1.79
CA PHE A 134 13.35 -2.05 1.72
C PHE A 134 12.03 -1.38 1.35
N ILE A 135 11.28 -1.92 0.38
CA ILE A 135 9.94 -1.40 0.03
C ILE A 135 9.02 -1.48 1.24
N SER A 136 8.95 -2.65 1.89
CA SER A 136 8.02 -2.85 3.01
C SER A 136 8.38 -1.97 4.20
N PHE A 137 9.67 -1.83 4.50
CA PHE A 137 10.15 -0.95 5.55
C PHE A 137 9.89 0.54 5.25
N ALA A 138 10.12 0.97 3.99
CA ALA A 138 9.77 2.32 3.56
C ALA A 138 8.27 2.60 3.70
N CYS A 139 7.43 1.61 3.36
CA CYS A 139 5.98 1.72 3.52
C CYS A 139 5.56 1.85 4.99
N TRP A 140 6.19 1.08 5.90
CA TRP A 140 5.98 1.22 7.33
C TRP A 140 6.21 2.65 7.82
N ILE A 141 7.35 3.24 7.45
CA ILE A 141 7.74 4.56 7.96
C ILE A 141 6.89 5.66 7.31
N LEU A 142 6.88 5.73 5.98
CA LEU A 142 6.35 6.87 5.23
C LEU A 142 4.82 6.92 5.21
N PHE A 143 4.16 5.77 5.09
CA PHE A 143 2.71 5.71 4.89
C PHE A 143 1.93 5.34 6.15
N ILE A 144 2.57 4.74 7.17
CA ILE A 144 1.86 4.26 8.36
C ILE A 144 2.30 5.02 9.60
N ILE A 145 3.55 4.86 10.04
CA ILE A 145 4.02 5.38 11.34
C ILE A 145 4.04 6.90 11.34
N LEU A 146 4.68 7.53 10.35
CA LEU A 146 4.81 8.99 10.30
C LEU A 146 3.44 9.70 10.22
N PRO A 147 2.50 9.32 9.33
CA PRO A 147 1.19 9.95 9.27
C PRO A 147 0.34 9.70 10.52
N LEU A 148 0.38 8.49 11.09
CA LEU A 148 -0.37 8.19 12.31
C LEU A 148 0.20 8.96 13.52
N ALA A 149 1.52 9.03 13.66
CA ALA A 149 2.17 9.81 14.71
C ALA A 149 1.81 11.29 14.62
N TYR A 150 1.78 11.84 13.39
CA TYR A 150 1.35 13.21 13.15
C TYR A 150 -0.10 13.46 13.62
N LYS A 151 -1.03 12.56 13.22
CA LYS A 151 -2.44 12.63 13.63
C LYS A 151 -2.64 12.37 15.12
N ALA A 152 -1.85 11.49 15.73
CA ALA A 152 -1.89 11.17 17.15
C ALA A 152 -1.54 12.41 17.99
N LEU A 153 -0.49 13.13 17.61
CA LEU A 153 -0.07 14.36 18.29
C LEU A 153 -1.03 15.55 18.04
N SER A 154 -2.01 15.40 17.14
CA SER A 154 -2.97 16.46 16.76
C SER A 154 -2.26 17.75 16.31
N LEU A 155 -1.12 17.59 15.65
CA LEU A 155 -0.36 18.70 15.10
C LEU A 155 -1.19 19.34 13.98
N LYS A 156 -1.34 20.66 14.01
CA LYS A 156 -1.98 21.42 12.92
C LYS A 156 -0.89 21.78 11.92
N ILE A 157 -1.08 21.38 10.66
CA ILE A 157 -0.17 21.79 9.59
C ILE A 157 -0.35 23.29 9.39
N ASN A 158 0.73 24.06 9.55
CA ASN A 158 0.68 25.49 9.27
C ASN A 158 0.67 25.70 7.74
N ILE A 159 -0.50 26.04 7.21
CA ILE A 159 -0.74 26.28 5.77
C ILE A 159 -0.07 27.57 5.30
N GLU A 160 0.25 28.51 6.19
CA GLU A 160 1.00 29.72 5.84
C GLU A 160 2.44 29.39 5.44
N HIS A 161 3.00 28.32 6.02
CA HIS A 161 4.34 27.88 5.69
C HIS A 161 4.36 27.07 4.38
N ARG A 162 5.36 27.37 3.53
CA ARG A 162 5.52 26.80 2.18
C ARG A 162 5.57 25.27 2.17
N ILE A 163 6.25 24.69 3.15
CA ILE A 163 6.38 23.22 3.31
C ILE A 163 5.08 22.62 3.84
N GLY A 164 4.36 23.35 4.71
CA GLY A 164 3.10 22.88 5.28
C GLY A 164 2.05 22.64 4.21
N LYS A 165 1.93 23.54 3.21
CA LYS A 165 1.04 23.33 2.05
C LYS A 165 1.33 22.01 1.34
N SER A 166 2.59 21.71 1.05
CA SER A 166 2.98 20.45 0.41
C SER A 166 2.70 19.23 1.29
N MET A 167 2.98 19.32 2.59
CA MET A 167 2.72 18.23 3.54
C MET A 167 1.22 17.91 3.63
N LEU A 168 0.35 18.92 3.62
CA LEU A 168 -1.10 18.71 3.63
C LEU A 168 -1.58 18.06 2.32
N ILE A 169 -1.01 18.44 1.17
CA ILE A 169 -1.34 17.82 -0.11
C ILE A 169 -0.96 16.33 -0.12
N LEU A 170 0.23 16.02 0.38
CA LEU A 170 0.79 14.67 0.40
C LEU A 170 0.29 13.82 1.59
N GLU A 171 -0.56 14.35 2.45
CA GLU A 171 -1.02 13.64 3.64
C GLU A 171 -1.92 12.46 3.26
N PRO A 172 -1.58 11.21 3.67
CA PRO A 172 -2.43 10.06 3.41
C PRO A 172 -3.65 10.05 4.35
N SER A 173 -4.80 9.63 3.84
CA SER A 173 -6.01 9.41 4.62
C SER A 173 -5.89 8.17 5.52
N ILE A 174 -6.83 8.06 6.46
CA ILE A 174 -6.94 6.87 7.31
C ILE A 174 -7.16 5.60 6.47
N THR A 175 -7.96 5.67 5.40
CA THR A 175 -8.19 4.53 4.51
C THR A 175 -6.91 4.09 3.82
N THR A 176 -6.13 5.03 3.28
CA THR A 176 -4.82 4.73 2.68
C THR A 176 -3.88 4.09 3.69
N ILE A 177 -3.81 4.64 4.91
CA ILE A 177 -3.00 4.06 6.00
C ILE A 177 -3.43 2.61 6.31
N ILE A 178 -4.72 2.34 6.41
CA ILE A 178 -5.25 1.00 6.69
C ILE A 178 -4.90 0.01 5.57
N ILE A 179 -4.98 0.42 4.29
CA ILE A 179 -4.59 -0.42 3.16
C ILE A 179 -3.11 -0.80 3.26
N PHE A 180 -2.21 0.17 3.55
CA PHE A 180 -0.79 -0.10 3.75
C PHE A 180 -0.52 -0.98 4.98
N MET A 181 -1.26 -0.81 6.07
CA MET A 181 -1.20 -1.70 7.23
C MET A 181 -1.62 -3.12 6.86
N SER A 182 -2.69 -3.27 6.09
CA SER A 182 -3.16 -4.57 5.61
C SER A 182 -2.14 -5.22 4.66
N ALA A 183 -1.48 -4.45 3.79
CA ALA A 183 -0.42 -4.95 2.93
C ALA A 183 0.74 -5.51 3.76
N ASN A 184 1.22 -4.74 4.75
CA ASN A 184 2.31 -5.17 5.62
C ASN A 184 1.93 -6.33 6.55
N ALA A 185 0.65 -6.54 6.83
CA ALA A 185 0.18 -7.68 7.60
C ALA A 185 0.39 -9.03 6.86
N TYR A 186 0.63 -9.03 5.53
CA TYR A 186 0.99 -10.23 4.76
C TYR A 186 2.43 -10.70 5.00
N HIS A 187 3.25 -9.97 5.75
CA HIS A 187 4.60 -10.43 6.05
C HIS A 187 4.55 -11.78 6.79
N PRO A 188 5.37 -12.78 6.45
CA PRO A 188 5.30 -14.12 7.03
C PRO A 188 5.89 -14.13 8.45
N TYR A 189 5.10 -13.70 9.43
CA TYR A 189 5.52 -13.58 10.84
C TYR A 189 5.91 -14.92 11.50
N PHE A 190 5.43 -16.04 10.96
CA PHE A 190 5.74 -17.39 11.44
C PHE A 190 6.94 -18.03 10.74
N SER A 191 7.58 -17.33 9.81
CA SER A 191 8.80 -17.81 9.13
C SER A 191 10.02 -17.81 10.08
N PRO A 192 11.09 -18.54 9.73
CA PRO A 192 12.37 -18.45 10.44
C PRO A 192 13.14 -17.13 10.19
N LEU A 193 12.62 -16.22 9.34
CA LEU A 193 13.26 -14.94 9.05
C LEU A 193 13.34 -14.08 10.32
N VAL A 194 14.47 -13.41 10.56
CA VAL A 194 14.65 -12.51 11.71
C VAL A 194 13.91 -11.17 11.49
N SER A 195 13.53 -10.83 10.24
CA SER A 195 12.85 -9.58 9.85
C SER A 195 11.46 -9.53 10.43
N LYS A 196 10.90 -10.70 10.75
CA LYS A 196 9.63 -10.82 11.46
C LYS A 196 9.61 -9.97 12.72
N TYR A 197 10.72 -9.87 13.47
CA TYR A 197 10.74 -9.08 14.70
C TYR A 197 10.65 -7.58 14.42
N ILE A 198 11.33 -7.10 13.37
CA ILE A 198 11.28 -5.69 12.94
C ILE A 198 9.87 -5.36 12.46
N HIS A 199 9.34 -6.14 11.51
CA HIS A 199 7.99 -5.92 10.98
C HIS A 199 6.92 -6.10 12.05
N PHE A 200 7.08 -7.03 12.99
CA PHE A 200 6.12 -7.25 14.08
C PHE A 200 6.13 -6.07 15.06
N THR A 201 7.32 -5.54 15.38
CA THR A 201 7.43 -4.34 16.23
C THR A 201 6.76 -3.14 15.55
N CYS A 202 7.04 -2.89 14.27
CA CYS A 202 6.37 -1.84 13.50
C CYS A 202 4.85 -2.04 13.45
N PHE A 203 4.40 -3.29 13.27
CA PHE A 203 2.99 -3.66 13.25
C PHE A 203 2.29 -3.38 14.58
N VAL A 204 2.89 -3.75 15.71
CA VAL A 204 2.34 -3.45 17.03
C VAL A 204 2.28 -1.94 17.27
N ILE A 205 3.36 -1.21 16.99
CA ILE A 205 3.40 0.26 17.14
C ILE A 205 2.31 0.93 16.31
N ALA A 206 2.14 0.53 15.06
CA ALA A 206 1.13 1.10 14.18
C ALA A 206 -0.30 0.83 14.63
N ASN A 207 -0.59 -0.38 15.13
CA ASN A 207 -1.91 -0.69 15.69
C ASN A 207 -2.19 0.14 16.95
N ILE A 208 -1.21 0.30 17.85
CA ILE A 208 -1.34 1.17 19.04
C ILE A 208 -1.62 2.61 18.61
N LEU A 209 -0.86 3.14 17.63
CA LEU A 209 -1.08 4.49 17.11
C LEU A 209 -2.45 4.66 16.45
N LEU A 210 -2.90 3.69 15.65
CA LEU A 210 -4.21 3.71 15.00
C LEU A 210 -5.34 3.75 16.03
N LEU A 211 -5.27 2.88 17.05
CA LEU A 211 -6.25 2.86 18.14
C LEU A 211 -6.21 4.16 18.95
N TYR A 212 -5.03 4.69 19.23
CA TYR A 212 -4.90 5.97 19.93
C TYR A 212 -5.54 7.13 19.14
N VAL A 213 -5.27 7.21 17.83
CA VAL A 213 -5.90 8.20 16.92
C VAL A 213 -7.41 8.01 16.88
N LEU A 214 -7.90 6.77 16.86
CA LEU A 214 -9.33 6.45 16.88
C LEU A 214 -10.02 6.99 18.14
N PHE A 215 -9.43 6.78 19.32
CA PHE A 215 -10.02 7.23 20.57
C PHE A 215 -9.94 8.75 20.73
N ARG A 216 -8.84 9.38 20.31
CA ARG A 216 -8.61 10.82 20.48
C ARG A 216 -9.36 11.66 19.45
N ASN A 217 -9.35 11.24 18.19
CA ASN A 217 -9.81 12.04 17.04
C ASN A 217 -10.91 11.33 16.24
N LYS A 218 -12.01 10.97 16.91
CA LYS A 218 -13.16 10.27 16.31
C LYS A 218 -13.72 10.92 15.04
N LYS A 219 -13.57 12.25 14.90
CA LYS A 219 -14.01 13.02 13.72
C LYS A 219 -13.28 12.63 12.42
N LEU A 220 -12.10 12.01 12.52
CA LEU A 220 -11.33 11.54 11.36
C LEU A 220 -11.88 10.23 10.77
N PHE A 221 -12.79 9.55 11.49
CA PHE A 221 -13.31 8.24 11.12
C PHE A 221 -14.76 8.37 10.70
N GLY A 222 -15.02 8.18 9.41
CA GLY A 222 -16.36 7.97 8.87
C GLY A 222 -16.68 6.49 8.75
N PHE A 223 -17.84 6.20 8.16
CA PHE A 223 -18.33 4.82 7.98
C PHE A 223 -17.31 3.89 7.30
N TYR A 224 -16.69 4.35 6.21
CA TYR A 224 -15.73 3.53 5.46
C TYR A 224 -14.44 3.31 6.24
N GLU A 225 -13.94 4.29 6.99
CA GLU A 225 -12.78 4.10 7.85
C GLU A 225 -13.04 3.03 8.92
N TYR A 226 -14.23 3.04 9.56
CA TYR A 226 -14.61 1.98 10.50
C TYR A 226 -14.71 0.61 9.82
N ALA A 227 -15.34 0.53 8.64
CA ALA A 227 -15.41 -0.71 7.87
C ALA A 227 -14.01 -1.24 7.53
N ASN A 228 -13.11 -0.37 7.10
CA ASN A 228 -11.73 -0.74 6.76
C ASN A 228 -10.95 -1.21 8.00
N ILE A 229 -11.18 -0.67 9.20
CA ILE A 229 -10.59 -1.18 10.46
C ILE A 229 -11.08 -2.60 10.76
N ILE A 230 -12.37 -2.88 10.54
CA ILE A 230 -12.92 -4.23 10.69
C ILE A 230 -12.25 -5.18 9.69
N LEU A 231 -12.13 -4.78 8.43
CA LEU A 231 -11.43 -5.56 7.41
C LEU A 231 -9.97 -5.82 7.79
N LEU A 232 -9.23 -4.80 8.25
CA LEU A 232 -7.86 -4.97 8.75
C LEU A 232 -7.81 -6.00 9.89
N SER A 233 -8.74 -5.93 10.84
CA SER A 233 -8.82 -6.86 11.97
C SER A 233 -9.07 -8.29 11.50
N LEU A 234 -9.97 -8.47 10.51
CA LEU A 234 -10.22 -9.76 9.89
C LEU A 234 -9.02 -10.26 9.10
N SER A 235 -8.29 -9.36 8.41
CA SER A 235 -7.06 -9.69 7.68
C SER A 235 -6.06 -10.35 8.62
N ILE A 236 -5.80 -9.69 9.75
CA ILE A 236 -4.90 -10.19 10.78
C ILE A 236 -5.35 -11.57 11.28
N LEU A 237 -6.65 -11.75 11.51
CA LEU A 237 -7.21 -13.01 12.01
C LEU A 237 -6.98 -14.15 11.02
N TYR A 238 -7.34 -13.99 9.74
CA TYR A 238 -7.19 -15.10 8.80
C TYR A 238 -5.72 -15.34 8.42
N PHE A 239 -4.81 -14.36 8.51
CA PHE A 239 -3.37 -14.64 8.35
C PHE A 239 -2.80 -15.51 9.45
N VAL A 240 -3.23 -15.28 10.70
CA VAL A 240 -2.84 -16.15 11.81
C VAL A 240 -3.34 -17.58 11.58
N LEU A 241 -4.56 -17.73 11.05
CA LEU A 241 -5.14 -19.04 10.72
C LEU A 241 -4.45 -19.73 9.53
N CYS A 242 -4.11 -18.99 8.48
CA CYS A 242 -3.57 -19.53 7.22
C CYS A 242 -2.04 -19.45 7.13
N SER A 243 -1.34 -19.46 8.26
CA SER A 243 0.11 -19.27 8.32
C SER A 243 0.89 -20.31 7.51
N SER A 244 0.42 -21.56 7.46
CA SER A 244 1.08 -22.64 6.70
C SER A 244 1.01 -22.40 5.20
N SER A 245 -0.15 -22.00 4.68
CA SER A 245 -0.33 -21.68 3.26
C SER A 245 0.44 -20.43 2.82
N MET A 246 0.54 -19.42 3.68
CA MET A 246 1.38 -18.25 3.41
C MET A 246 2.86 -18.58 3.29
N LEU A 247 3.37 -19.48 4.13
CA LEU A 247 4.79 -19.89 4.09
C LEU A 247 5.16 -20.69 2.83
N ARG A 248 4.16 -21.28 2.15
CA ARG A 248 4.36 -22.08 0.92
C ARG A 248 4.25 -21.25 -0.37
N GLY A 249 3.76 -20.02 -0.30
CA GLY A 249 3.54 -19.17 -1.48
C GLY A 249 4.41 -17.92 -1.48
N GLU A 250 4.54 -17.29 -2.65
CA GLU A 250 5.21 -15.99 -2.82
C GLU A 250 4.31 -14.86 -2.29
N PHE A 251 4.25 -14.72 -0.95
CA PHE A 251 3.39 -13.75 -0.27
C PHE A 251 3.64 -12.30 -0.73
N PHE A 252 4.83 -11.99 -1.26
CA PHE A 252 5.20 -10.65 -1.68
C PHE A 252 4.36 -10.15 -2.87
N ASN A 253 3.95 -11.02 -3.81
CA ASN A 253 3.12 -10.60 -4.94
C ASN A 253 1.70 -10.17 -4.49
N ALA A 254 1.12 -10.88 -3.51
CA ALA A 254 -0.14 -10.47 -2.87
C ALA A 254 0.03 -9.17 -2.07
N GLN A 255 1.15 -9.02 -1.35
CA GLN A 255 1.51 -7.80 -0.62
C GLN A 255 1.71 -6.60 -1.56
N LEU A 256 2.37 -6.80 -2.71
CA LEU A 256 2.62 -5.79 -3.73
C LEU A 256 1.32 -5.30 -4.36
N THR A 257 0.34 -6.19 -4.55
CA THR A 257 -1.00 -5.80 -5.05
C THR A 257 -1.68 -4.80 -4.11
N LEU A 258 -1.57 -5.03 -2.79
CA LEU A 258 -2.11 -4.10 -1.80
C LEU A 258 -1.28 -2.81 -1.69
N TYR A 259 0.04 -2.87 -1.90
CA TYR A 259 0.85 -1.65 -2.04
C TYR A 259 0.45 -0.84 -3.26
N ALA A 260 0.22 -1.46 -4.42
CA ALA A 260 -0.26 -0.79 -5.61
C ALA A 260 -1.62 -0.11 -5.35
N LEU A 261 -2.53 -0.78 -4.64
CA LEU A 261 -3.80 -0.17 -4.21
C LEU A 261 -3.58 1.01 -3.26
N GLY A 262 -2.69 0.88 -2.28
CA GLY A 262 -2.36 1.95 -1.33
C GLY A 262 -1.77 3.18 -2.03
N ILE A 263 -0.85 2.98 -2.98
CA ILE A 263 -0.27 4.05 -3.81
C ILE A 263 -1.34 4.71 -4.66
N ALA A 264 -2.24 3.94 -5.29
CA ALA A 264 -3.36 4.47 -6.06
C ALA A 264 -4.28 5.34 -5.20
N SER A 265 -4.63 4.85 -4.01
CA SER A 265 -5.42 5.60 -3.03
C SER A 265 -4.73 6.91 -2.65
N TRP A 266 -3.45 6.87 -2.31
CA TRP A 266 -2.65 8.04 -1.95
C TRP A 266 -2.57 9.08 -3.08
N CYS A 267 -2.25 8.65 -4.31
CA CYS A 267 -2.15 9.56 -5.45
C CYS A 267 -3.48 10.26 -5.74
N SER A 268 -4.59 9.54 -5.60
CA SER A 268 -5.92 10.12 -5.79
C SER A 268 -6.26 11.19 -4.75
N GLU A 269 -5.72 11.08 -3.53
CA GLU A 269 -5.99 12.01 -2.44
C GLU A 269 -5.29 13.34 -2.65
N TRP A 270 -4.17 13.37 -3.36
CA TRP A 270 -3.47 14.62 -3.65
C TRP A 270 -4.39 15.59 -4.38
N LEU A 271 -5.22 15.10 -5.32
CA LEU A 271 -6.19 15.92 -6.07
C LEU A 271 -7.17 16.61 -5.12
N TYR A 272 -7.70 15.87 -4.15
CA TYR A 272 -8.68 16.38 -3.21
C TYR A 272 -8.05 17.30 -2.15
N ASN A 273 -6.87 16.93 -1.64
CA ASN A 273 -6.16 17.76 -0.66
C ASN A 273 -5.70 19.08 -1.28
N GLN A 274 -5.36 19.10 -2.58
CA GLN A 274 -5.07 20.33 -3.32
C GLN A 274 -6.26 21.29 -3.36
N GLU A 275 -7.46 20.77 -3.62
CA GLU A 275 -8.70 21.55 -3.61
C GLU A 275 -8.95 22.17 -2.21
N ILE A 276 -8.82 21.39 -1.14
CA ILE A 276 -8.93 21.90 0.24
C ILE A 276 -7.95 23.02 0.52
N VAL A 277 -6.67 22.85 0.18
CA VAL A 277 -5.65 23.88 0.40
C VAL A 277 -6.00 25.14 -0.38
N SER A 278 -6.51 25.02 -1.59
CA SER A 278 -6.90 26.17 -2.41
C SER A 278 -8.09 26.94 -1.83
N GLU A 279 -9.09 26.22 -1.28
CA GLU A 279 -10.24 26.83 -0.61
C GLU A 279 -9.84 27.55 0.68
N GLN A 280 -8.97 26.93 1.49
CA GLN A 280 -8.47 27.52 2.74
C GLN A 280 -7.58 28.75 2.54
N ILE A 281 -6.97 28.91 1.36
CA ILE A 281 -6.22 30.13 0.99
C ILE A 281 -7.17 31.23 0.51
N ALA A 282 -8.33 30.87 -0.05
CA ALA A 282 -9.31 31.82 -0.59
C ALA A 282 -10.28 32.38 0.47
N SER A 283 -10.46 31.66 1.59
CA SER A 283 -11.26 32.06 2.76
C SER A 283 -10.51 32.97 3.72
#